data_AF-A0A357WR53-F1
#
_entry.id   AF-A0A357WR53-F1
#
_cell.length_a   1.000
_cell.length_b   1.000
_cell.length_c   1.000
_cell.angle_alpha   90.00
_cell.angle_beta   90.00
_cell.angle_gamma   90.00
#
_symmetry.space_group_name_H-M   'P 1'
#
loop_
_entity.id
_entity.type
_entity.pdbx_description
1 polymer ?
#
loop_
_entity_poly.entity_id
_entity_poly.type
_entity_poly.pdbx_seq_one_letter_code
_entity_poly.pdbx_strand_id
1 'polypeptide(L)'
;MFDELVRKCEESYAEWDSLYRNGCQDPFWEDGVNLGLTRNHIIYYKAELTKLCGETGREIPPLVFRDLPPEVAGNYMARTDEIREQARQQLKRLQEFSDYKELRECCKLLSPKQREESRIDRALAEVTRLERAIKEDRLVEMRLFGRQESAFEFITKKLAEARALPGETFQLSLFDSA
;
A
#
# COMPACT_ATOMS: atom_id res chain seq x y z
N MET A 1 6.42 6.01 -34.02
CA MET A 1 6.73 7.11 -33.08
C MET A 1 5.53 8.03 -32.89
N PHE A 2 4.97 8.62 -33.95
CA PHE A 2 3.75 9.45 -33.85
C PHE A 2 2.56 8.71 -33.22
N ASP A 3 2.15 7.56 -33.78
CA ASP A 3 0.99 6.81 -33.28
C ASP A 3 1.16 6.36 -31.82
N GLU A 4 2.40 6.08 -31.42
CA GLU A 4 2.76 5.72 -30.05
C GLU A 4 2.60 6.88 -29.08
N LEU A 5 2.95 8.11 -29.48
CA LEU A 5 2.74 9.32 -28.68
C LEU A 5 1.24 9.62 -28.53
N VAL A 6 0.46 9.46 -29.61
CA VAL A 6 -1.00 9.62 -29.57
C VAL A 6 -1.61 8.61 -28.59
N ARG A 7 -1.27 7.33 -28.74
CA ARG A 7 -1.76 6.24 -27.89
C ARG A 7 -1.43 6.51 -26.41
N LYS A 8 -0.18 6.85 -26.10
CA LYS A 8 0.25 7.14 -24.71
C LYS A 8 -0.45 8.36 -24.11
N CYS A 9 -0.73 9.38 -24.92
CA CYS A 9 -1.47 10.55 -24.47
C CYS A 9 -2.93 10.20 -24.14
N GLU A 10 -3.62 9.45 -25.00
CA GLU A 10 -4.98 8.95 -24.72
C GLU A 10 -5.04 8.05 -23.49
N GLU A 11 -4.09 7.12 -23.37
CA GLU A 11 -3.98 6.26 -22.18
C GLU A 11 -3.75 7.07 -20.92
N SER A 12 -2.98 8.15 -20.98
CA SER A 12 -2.75 9.03 -19.82
C SER A 12 -4.02 9.79 -19.43
N TYR A 13 -4.87 10.20 -20.39
CA TYR A 13 -6.18 10.76 -20.07
C TYR A 13 -7.10 9.73 -19.40
N ALA A 14 -7.16 8.51 -19.96
CA ALA A 14 -7.96 7.43 -19.39
C ALA A 14 -7.49 7.04 -17.99
N GLU A 15 -6.18 7.00 -17.77
CA GLU A 15 -5.57 6.72 -16.48
C GLU A 15 -5.86 7.83 -15.48
N TRP A 16 -5.72 9.10 -15.85
CA TRP A 16 -6.05 10.22 -14.98
C TRP A 16 -7.52 10.14 -14.50
N ASP A 17 -8.44 9.87 -15.42
CA ASP A 17 -9.86 9.71 -15.12
C ASP A 17 -10.14 8.51 -14.20
N SER A 18 -9.42 7.40 -14.42
CA SER A 18 -9.51 6.20 -13.58
C SER A 18 -8.99 6.47 -12.17
N LEU A 19 -7.80 7.09 -12.05
CA LEU A 19 -7.18 7.45 -10.78
C LEU A 19 -8.06 8.43 -9.99
N TYR A 20 -8.67 9.41 -10.67
CA TYR A 20 -9.51 10.39 -10.01
C TYR A 20 -10.75 9.74 -9.38
N ARG A 21 -11.35 8.77 -10.08
CA ARG A 21 -12.54 8.04 -9.61
C ARG A 21 -12.23 6.92 -8.61
N ASN A 22 -11.16 6.19 -8.84
CA ASN A 22 -10.90 4.90 -8.17
C ASN A 22 -9.73 4.93 -7.19
N GLY A 23 -8.84 5.91 -7.31
CA GLY A 23 -7.56 5.96 -6.60
C GLY A 23 -6.50 5.05 -7.20
N CYS A 24 -5.25 5.23 -6.76
CA CYS A 24 -4.11 4.40 -7.13
C CYS A 24 -3.86 3.27 -6.11
N GLN A 25 -2.83 2.45 -6.35
CA GLN A 25 -2.32 1.44 -5.41
C GLN A 25 -0.93 1.80 -4.86
N ASP A 26 -0.52 3.07 -4.96
CA ASP A 26 0.79 3.51 -4.46
C ASP A 26 0.87 3.29 -2.93
N PRO A 27 1.92 2.63 -2.41
CA PRO A 27 1.99 2.34 -0.98
C PRO A 27 2.46 3.55 -0.13
N PHE A 28 2.92 4.63 -0.75
CA PHE A 28 3.59 5.75 -0.09
C PHE A 28 2.89 7.10 -0.29
N TRP A 29 2.19 7.28 -1.41
CA TRP A 29 1.64 8.57 -1.82
C TRP A 29 0.14 8.57 -1.99
N GLU A 30 -0.47 9.72 -1.73
CA GLU A 30 -1.86 9.99 -2.02
C GLU A 30 -2.16 9.98 -3.53
N ASP A 31 -3.45 9.87 -3.87
CA ASP A 31 -3.90 9.82 -5.26
C ASP A 31 -3.63 11.14 -5.99
N GLY A 32 -3.67 12.27 -5.28
CA GLY A 32 -3.34 13.59 -5.81
C GLY A 32 -1.95 13.69 -6.42
N VAL A 33 -0.94 13.06 -5.80
CA VAL A 33 0.43 13.01 -6.34
C VAL A 33 0.46 12.25 -7.65
N ASN A 34 -0.20 11.10 -7.71
CA ASN A 34 -0.29 10.26 -8.91
C ASN A 34 -1.05 10.96 -10.04
N LEU A 35 -2.14 11.67 -9.72
CA LEU A 35 -2.88 12.51 -10.67
C LEU A 35 -1.99 13.62 -11.26
N GLY A 36 -1.17 14.26 -10.43
CA GLY A 36 -0.19 15.25 -10.89
C GLY A 36 0.84 14.67 -11.85
N LEU A 37 1.37 13.48 -11.55
CA LEU A 37 2.31 12.78 -12.43
C LEU A 37 1.67 12.42 -13.78
N THR A 38 0.47 11.84 -13.77
CA THR A 38 -0.25 11.48 -15.01
C THR A 38 -0.59 12.72 -15.83
N ARG A 39 -0.96 13.83 -15.18
CA ARG A 39 -1.16 15.12 -15.87
C ARG A 39 0.13 15.62 -16.53
N ASN A 40 1.28 15.49 -15.87
CA ASN A 40 2.57 15.85 -16.47
C ASN A 40 2.92 14.98 -17.68
N HIS A 41 2.55 13.69 -17.68
CA HIS A 41 2.69 12.83 -18.86
C HIS A 41 1.85 13.34 -20.04
N ILE A 42 0.60 13.75 -19.81
CA ILE A 42 -0.26 14.34 -20.84
C ILE A 42 0.38 15.59 -21.45
N ILE A 43 0.88 16.51 -20.61
CA ILE A 43 1.56 17.73 -21.05
C ILE A 43 2.77 17.37 -21.91
N TYR A 44 3.60 16.43 -21.45
CA TYR A 44 4.77 15.96 -22.17
C TYR A 44 4.41 15.39 -23.55
N TYR A 45 3.45 14.47 -23.64
CA TYR A 45 3.08 13.87 -24.92
C TYR A 45 2.48 14.87 -25.90
N LYS A 46 1.69 15.84 -25.43
CA LYS A 46 1.17 16.94 -26.29
C LYS A 46 2.30 17.80 -26.85
N ALA A 47 3.32 18.10 -26.04
CA ALA A 47 4.50 18.86 -26.48
C ALA A 47 5.32 18.07 -27.52
N GLU A 48 5.57 16.79 -27.27
CA GLU A 48 6.29 15.91 -28.21
C GLU A 48 5.54 15.72 -29.53
N LEU A 49 4.20 15.61 -29.50
CA LEU A 49 3.38 15.56 -30.71
C LEU A 49 3.50 16.86 -31.52
N THR A 50 3.39 18.01 -30.84
CA THR A 50 3.51 19.33 -31.50
C THR A 50 4.86 19.49 -32.18
N LYS A 51 5.95 19.12 -31.47
CA LYS A 51 7.32 19.16 -32.00
C LYS A 51 7.48 18.23 -33.20
N LEU A 52 7.05 16.97 -33.09
CA LEU A 52 7.17 15.99 -34.15
C LEU A 52 6.39 16.40 -35.41
N CYS A 53 5.19 16.97 -35.26
CA CYS A 53 4.41 17.51 -36.37
C CYS A 53 5.15 18.65 -37.09
N GLY A 54 5.76 19.58 -36.33
CA GLY A 54 6.57 20.66 -36.89
C GLY A 54 7.79 20.17 -37.66
N GLU A 55 8.47 19.13 -37.16
CA GLU A 55 9.66 18.54 -37.81
C GLU A 55 9.33 17.71 -39.05
N THR A 56 8.16 17.05 -39.07
CA THR A 56 7.79 16.10 -40.13
C THR A 56 6.78 16.65 -41.13
N GLY A 57 6.23 17.86 -40.89
CA GLY A 57 5.16 18.44 -41.69
C GLY A 57 3.81 17.72 -41.55
N ARG A 58 3.64 16.89 -40.52
CA ARG A 58 2.37 16.20 -40.24
C ARG A 58 1.36 17.16 -39.63
N GLU A 59 0.08 16.90 -39.88
CA GLU A 59 -1.01 17.61 -39.22
C GLU A 59 -0.99 17.35 -37.71
N ILE A 60 -1.27 18.38 -36.91
CA ILE A 60 -1.35 18.28 -35.45
C ILE A 60 -2.66 17.55 -35.08
N PRO A 61 -2.61 16.45 -34.32
CA PRO A 61 -3.82 15.71 -33.99
C PRO A 61 -4.72 16.50 -33.04
N PRO A 62 -6.07 16.37 -33.13
CA PRO A 62 -7.03 17.06 -32.26
C PRO A 62 -6.76 16.92 -30.75
N LEU A 63 -6.18 15.79 -30.34
CA LEU A 63 -5.76 15.50 -28.96
C LEU A 63 -4.82 16.56 -28.35
N VAL A 64 -4.00 17.22 -29.18
CA VAL A 64 -3.12 18.33 -28.74
C VAL A 64 -3.92 19.56 -28.32
N PHE A 65 -5.16 19.72 -28.79
CA PHE A 65 -6.04 20.82 -28.42
C PHE A 65 -7.05 20.48 -27.31
N ARG A 66 -7.16 19.20 -26.94
CA ARG A 66 -7.99 18.76 -25.79
C ARG A 66 -7.51 19.43 -24.49
N ASP A 67 -8.45 19.91 -23.67
CA ASP A 67 -8.13 20.52 -22.38
C ASP A 67 -7.38 19.54 -21.46
N LEU A 68 -6.43 20.07 -20.69
CA LEU A 68 -5.76 19.29 -19.66
C LEU A 68 -6.75 18.91 -18.56
N PRO A 69 -6.57 17.75 -17.90
CA PRO A 69 -7.29 17.49 -16.67
C PRO A 69 -7.00 18.57 -15.63
N PRO A 70 -7.96 18.87 -14.73
CA PRO A 70 -7.79 19.87 -13.70
C PRO A 70 -6.63 19.51 -12.76
N GLU A 71 -6.03 20.51 -12.14
CA GLU A 71 -5.06 20.29 -11.06
C GLU A 71 -5.81 19.86 -9.80
N VAL A 72 -5.26 18.85 -9.12
CA VAL A 72 -5.84 18.25 -7.92
C VAL A 72 -4.80 18.38 -6.81
N ALA A 73 -5.26 18.68 -5.59
CA ALA A 73 -4.38 18.84 -4.43
C ALA A 73 -3.59 17.54 -4.18
N GLY A 74 -2.32 17.67 -3.80
CA GLY A 74 -1.44 16.51 -3.61
C GLY A 74 -1.96 15.51 -2.57
N ASN A 75 -2.67 15.98 -1.54
CA ASN A 75 -3.27 15.17 -0.50
C ASN A 75 -4.66 14.60 -0.84
N TYR A 76 -5.11 14.74 -2.09
CA TYR A 76 -6.37 14.14 -2.54
C TYR A 76 -6.31 12.61 -2.46
N MET A 77 -7.38 12.01 -1.94
CA MET A 77 -7.59 10.57 -1.91
C MET A 77 -8.98 10.27 -2.46
N ALA A 78 -9.07 9.36 -3.43
CA ALA A 78 -10.34 8.87 -3.94
C ALA A 78 -10.92 7.82 -2.96
N ARG A 79 -12.26 7.70 -2.96
CA ARG A 79 -12.99 6.63 -2.22
C ARG A 79 -12.61 6.53 -0.74
N THR A 80 -12.40 7.67 -0.08
CA THR A 80 -11.93 7.71 1.32
C THR A 80 -12.83 6.94 2.29
N ASP A 81 -14.16 7.03 2.13
CA ASP A 81 -15.11 6.32 2.98
C ASP A 81 -15.01 4.80 2.82
N GLU A 82 -14.82 4.31 1.60
CA GLU A 82 -14.62 2.89 1.33
C GLU A 82 -13.29 2.39 1.87
N ILE A 83 -12.22 3.17 1.75
CA ILE A 83 -10.91 2.86 2.34
C ILE A 83 -11.04 2.69 3.86
N ARG A 84 -11.73 3.63 4.51
CA ARG A 84 -11.99 3.58 5.96
C ARG A 84 -12.84 2.38 6.35
N GLU A 85 -13.89 2.08 5.59
CA GLU A 85 -14.76 0.93 5.83
C GLU A 85 -13.99 -0.39 5.73
N GLN A 86 -13.24 -0.57 4.64
CA GLN A 86 -12.45 -1.78 4.41
C GLN A 86 -11.36 -1.96 5.46
N ALA A 87 -10.66 -0.88 5.84
CA ALA A 87 -9.68 -0.93 6.92
C ALA A 87 -10.30 -1.40 8.25
N ARG A 88 -11.49 -0.88 8.62
CA ARG A 88 -12.22 -1.31 9.83
C ARG A 88 -12.64 -2.78 9.75
N GLN A 89 -13.17 -3.23 8.61
CA GLN A 89 -13.57 -4.62 8.40
C GLN A 89 -12.36 -5.55 8.49
N GLN A 90 -11.25 -5.20 7.84
CA GLN A 90 -10.01 -5.97 7.87
C GLN A 90 -9.43 -6.07 9.28
N LEU A 91 -9.39 -4.95 10.02
CA LEU A 91 -8.94 -4.94 11.39
C LEU A 91 -9.79 -5.88 12.27
N LYS A 92 -11.12 -5.80 12.13
CA LYS A 92 -12.02 -6.70 12.86
C LYS A 92 -11.72 -8.17 12.56
N ARG A 93 -11.57 -8.54 11.29
CA ARG A 93 -11.21 -9.91 10.88
C ARG A 93 -9.88 -10.36 11.47
N LEU A 94 -8.85 -9.51 11.44
CA LEU A 94 -7.54 -9.80 12.03
C LEU A 94 -7.63 -9.97 13.56
N GLN A 95 -8.40 -9.13 14.25
CA GLN A 95 -8.61 -9.23 15.70
C GLN A 95 -9.41 -10.48 16.09
N GLU A 96 -10.31 -10.96 15.23
CA GLU A 96 -11.10 -12.17 15.46
C GLU A 96 -10.33 -13.46 15.10
N PHE A 97 -9.28 -13.36 14.28
CA PHE A 97 -8.48 -14.48 13.80
C PHE A 97 -7.79 -15.25 14.93
N SER A 98 -8.00 -16.58 14.97
CA SER A 98 -7.44 -17.47 15.99
C SER A 98 -5.91 -17.39 16.05
N ASP A 99 -5.25 -17.47 14.89
CA ASP A 99 -3.80 -17.49 14.85
C ASP A 99 -3.22 -16.17 15.32
N TYR A 100 -3.88 -15.04 15.07
CA TYR A 100 -3.45 -13.76 15.61
C TYR A 100 -3.54 -13.70 17.14
N LYS A 101 -4.64 -14.22 17.72
CA LYS A 101 -4.80 -14.32 19.18
C LYS A 101 -3.72 -15.21 19.78
N GLU A 102 -3.46 -16.37 19.18
CA GLU A 102 -2.44 -17.31 19.61
C GLU A 102 -1.02 -16.74 19.45
N LEU A 103 -0.76 -16.01 18.35
CA LEU A 103 0.51 -15.32 18.10
C LEU A 103 0.81 -14.32 19.21
N ARG A 104 -0.20 -13.58 19.69
CA ARG A 104 -0.04 -12.64 20.81
C ARG A 104 0.36 -13.34 22.11
N GLU A 105 -0.22 -14.50 22.40
CA GLU A 105 0.14 -15.26 23.60
C GLU A 105 1.51 -15.93 23.46
N CYS A 106 1.80 -16.52 22.30
CA CYS A 106 3.10 -17.12 21.99
C CYS A 106 4.24 -16.09 22.14
N CYS A 107 4.04 -14.87 21.64
CA CYS A 107 5.03 -13.79 21.74
C CYS A 107 5.44 -13.48 23.20
N LYS A 108 4.52 -13.61 24.18
CA LYS A 108 4.82 -13.38 25.61
C LYS A 108 5.73 -14.45 26.23
N LEU A 109 5.76 -15.64 25.63
CA LEU A 109 6.51 -16.80 26.13
C LEU A 109 7.91 -16.91 25.51
N LEU A 110 8.17 -16.17 24.42
CA LEU A 110 9.45 -16.22 23.71
C LEU A 110 10.45 -15.22 24.28
N SER A 111 11.72 -15.63 24.34
CA SER A 111 12.82 -14.72 24.65
C SER A 111 13.03 -13.70 23.53
N PRO A 112 13.69 -12.55 23.78
CA PRO A 112 13.95 -11.55 22.74
C PRO A 112 14.63 -12.12 21.50
N LYS A 113 15.58 -13.06 21.68
CA LYS A 113 16.27 -13.75 20.60
C LYS A 113 15.32 -14.61 19.77
N GLN A 114 14.44 -15.37 20.42
CA GLN A 114 13.44 -16.19 19.74
C GLN A 114 12.40 -15.35 18.97
N ARG A 115 12.04 -14.18 19.51
CA ARG A 115 11.15 -13.22 18.83
C ARG A 115 11.80 -12.63 17.58
N GLU A 116 13.11 -12.37 17.64
CA GLU A 116 13.90 -11.93 16.49
C GLU A 116 13.99 -13.04 15.43
N GLU A 117 14.32 -14.27 15.83
CA GLU A 117 14.44 -15.44 14.93
C GLU A 117 13.13 -15.77 14.22
N SER A 118 12.01 -15.83 14.95
CA SER A 118 10.67 -16.08 14.38
C SER A 118 10.09 -14.87 13.66
N ARG A 119 10.62 -13.67 13.91
CA ARG A 119 10.06 -12.39 13.44
C ARG A 119 8.59 -12.19 13.84
N ILE A 120 8.17 -12.78 14.96
CA ILE A 120 6.78 -12.71 15.46
C ILE A 120 6.30 -11.26 15.66
N ASP A 121 7.21 -10.38 16.09
CA ASP A 121 6.92 -8.97 16.31
C ASP A 121 6.56 -8.22 15.04
N ARG A 122 7.10 -8.65 13.89
CA ARG A 122 6.75 -8.06 12.59
C ARG A 122 5.28 -8.34 12.26
N ALA A 123 4.81 -9.56 12.48
CA ALA A 123 3.42 -9.94 12.23
C ALA A 123 2.46 -9.19 13.17
N LEU A 124 2.83 -9.02 14.44
CA LEU A 124 2.07 -8.19 15.38
C LEU A 124 2.03 -6.71 14.96
N ALA A 125 3.16 -6.18 14.50
CA ALA A 125 3.29 -4.78 14.11
C ALA A 125 2.42 -4.43 12.89
N GLU A 126 2.12 -5.35 11.98
CA GLU A 126 1.22 -5.10 10.85
C GLU A 126 -0.21 -4.78 11.33
N VAL A 127 -0.72 -5.54 12.31
CA VAL A 127 -2.04 -5.27 12.91
C VAL A 127 -2.03 -3.95 13.68
N THR A 128 -1.00 -3.71 14.50
CA THR A 128 -0.86 -2.43 15.24
C THR A 128 -0.76 -1.22 14.30
N ARG A 129 -0.13 -1.37 13.13
CA ARG A 129 -0.07 -0.29 12.13
C ARG A 129 -1.45 0.01 11.56
N LEU A 130 -2.25 -1.00 11.22
CA LEU A 130 -3.62 -0.78 10.76
C LEU A 130 -4.50 -0.14 11.84
N GLU A 131 -4.38 -0.56 13.09
CA GLU A 131 -5.06 0.06 14.23
C GLU A 131 -4.72 1.55 14.36
N ARG A 132 -3.41 1.87 14.32
CA ARG A 132 -2.94 3.25 14.37
C ARG A 132 -3.41 4.06 13.17
N ALA A 133 -3.35 3.49 11.97
CA ALA A 133 -3.78 4.15 10.75
C ALA A 133 -5.25 4.57 10.85
N ILE A 134 -6.13 3.67 11.30
CA ILE A 134 -7.55 3.97 11.55
C ILE A 134 -7.72 5.07 12.60
N LYS A 135 -6.97 5.00 13.70
CA LYS A 135 -7.03 5.99 14.78
C LYS A 135 -6.60 7.39 14.34
N GLU A 136 -5.58 7.47 13.50
CA GLU A 136 -4.97 8.72 13.04
C GLU A 136 -5.52 9.19 11.68
N ASP A 137 -6.57 8.53 11.15
CA ASP A 137 -7.14 8.74 9.81
C ASP A 137 -6.11 8.72 8.66
N ARG A 138 -5.10 7.85 8.75
CA ARG A 138 -4.02 7.73 7.75
C ARG A 138 -4.45 6.90 6.56
N LEU A 139 -5.10 7.57 5.59
CA LEU A 139 -5.73 6.93 4.44
C LEU A 139 -4.79 6.09 3.56
N VAL A 140 -3.53 6.51 3.37
CA VAL A 140 -2.54 5.74 2.58
C VAL A 140 -2.25 4.38 3.24
N GLU A 141 -2.02 4.37 4.56
CA GLU A 141 -1.81 3.13 5.32
C GLU A 141 -3.08 2.27 5.37
N MET A 142 -4.25 2.89 5.54
CA MET A 142 -5.53 2.18 5.51
C MET A 142 -5.78 1.51 4.15
N ARG A 143 -5.49 2.19 3.03
CA ARG A 143 -5.57 1.59 1.69
C ARG A 143 -4.63 0.41 1.58
N LEU A 144 -3.39 0.58 2.02
CA LEU A 144 -2.35 -0.44 1.91
C LEU A 144 -2.73 -1.72 2.68
N PHE A 145 -3.14 -1.59 3.94
CA PHE A 145 -3.39 -2.74 4.81
C PHE A 145 -4.84 -3.22 4.81
N GLY A 146 -5.80 -2.39 4.40
CA GLY A 146 -7.24 -2.66 4.48
C GLY A 146 -7.76 -3.72 3.50
N ARG A 147 -6.93 -4.27 2.61
CA ARG A 147 -7.28 -5.33 1.65
C ARG A 147 -6.27 -6.50 1.60
N GLN A 148 -5.29 -6.54 2.50
CA GLN A 148 -4.21 -7.52 2.42
C GLN A 148 -4.60 -8.86 3.06
N GLU A 149 -5.09 -9.80 2.25
CA GLU A 149 -5.27 -11.20 2.67
C GLU A 149 -3.94 -11.87 3.05
N SER A 150 -2.84 -11.43 2.44
CA SER A 150 -1.48 -11.91 2.77
C SER A 150 -1.10 -11.72 4.24
N ALA A 151 -1.76 -10.81 4.98
CA ALA A 151 -1.55 -10.64 6.41
C ALA A 151 -1.94 -11.90 7.20
N PHE A 152 -3.03 -12.58 6.84
CA PHE A 152 -3.47 -13.80 7.52
C PHE A 152 -2.46 -14.93 7.31
N GLU A 153 -2.05 -15.16 6.06
CA GLU A 153 -1.03 -16.17 5.73
C GLU A 153 0.30 -15.88 6.43
N PHE A 154 0.70 -14.60 6.49
CA PHE A 154 1.91 -14.19 7.18
C PHE A 154 1.82 -14.47 8.68
N ILE A 155 0.69 -14.15 9.33
CA ILE A 155 0.44 -14.45 10.75
C ILE A 155 0.51 -15.96 11.01
N THR A 156 -0.21 -16.78 10.24
CA THR A 156 -0.19 -18.24 10.37
C THR A 156 1.22 -18.79 10.23
N LYS A 157 1.96 -18.33 9.22
CA LYS A 157 3.35 -18.74 9.00
C LYS A 157 4.22 -18.38 10.19
N LYS A 158 4.12 -17.15 10.73
CA LYS A 158 4.95 -16.72 11.85
C LYS A 158 4.59 -17.40 13.16
N LEU A 159 3.32 -17.75 13.36
CA LEU A 159 2.89 -18.59 14.48
C LEU A 159 3.52 -19.99 14.40
N ALA A 160 3.52 -20.60 13.22
CA ALA A 160 4.12 -21.93 13.03
C ALA A 160 5.63 -21.92 13.28
N GLU A 161 6.35 -20.92 12.75
CA GLU A 161 7.78 -20.74 12.99
C GLU A 161 8.08 -20.53 14.50
N ALA A 162 7.28 -19.71 15.18
CA ALA A 162 7.41 -19.46 16.62
C ALA A 162 7.18 -20.73 17.47
N ARG A 163 6.20 -21.57 17.08
CA ARG A 163 5.91 -22.85 17.76
C ARG A 163 7.00 -23.90 17.59
N ALA A 164 7.76 -23.83 16.51
CA ALA A 164 8.84 -24.78 16.23
C ALA A 164 10.11 -24.48 17.05
N LEU A 165 10.19 -23.31 17.68
CA LEU A 165 11.32 -22.96 18.54
C LEU A 165 11.26 -23.77 19.84
N PRO A 166 12.40 -24.28 20.33
CA PRO A 166 12.44 -25.03 21.58
C PRO A 166 11.99 -24.13 22.73
N GLY A 167 11.10 -24.63 23.58
CA GLY A 167 10.77 -23.95 24.84
C GLY A 167 12.03 -23.83 25.68
N GLU A 168 12.38 -22.63 26.14
CA GLU A 168 13.48 -22.49 27.10
C GLU A 168 13.10 -23.25 28.37
N THR A 169 13.87 -24.29 28.69
CA THR A 169 13.94 -24.76 30.07
C THR A 169 14.54 -23.60 30.84
N PHE A 170 13.77 -22.98 31.74
CA PHE A 170 14.34 -22.12 32.75
C PHE A 170 15.38 -22.96 33.49
N GLN A 171 16.65 -22.76 33.15
CA GLN A 171 17.75 -23.35 33.88
C GLN A 171 17.72 -22.65 35.24
N LEU A 172 17.03 -23.25 36.22
CA LEU A 172 17.15 -22.89 37.63
C LEU A 172 18.64 -23.01 37.94
N SER A 173 19.34 -21.88 38.00
CA SER A 173 20.74 -21.84 38.38
C SER A 173 20.81 -22.39 39.79
N LEU A 174 21.36 -23.60 39.91
CA LEU A 174 21.59 -24.32 41.15
C LEU A 174 22.79 -23.68 41.87
N PHE A 175 22.66 -22.42 42.26
CA PHE A 175 23.65 -21.67 43.04
C PHE A 175 22.96 -20.78 44.06
N ASP A 176 22.22 -21.41 44.96
CA ASP A 176 21.95 -20.88 46.32
C ASP A 176 22.21 -22.02 47.30
N SER A 177 23.49 -22.35 47.49
CA SER A 177 24.00 -23.15 48.61
C SER A 177 25.50 -22.90 48.73
N ALA A 178 25.85 -21.80 49.39
CA ALA A 178 27.14 -21.57 50.02
C ALA A 178 26.90 -21.04 51.43
#